data_AF-X0ZSC4-F1
#
_entry.id   AF-X0ZSC4-F1
#
_cell.length_a   1.000
_cell.length_b   1.000
_cell.length_c   1.000
_cell.angle_alpha   90.00
_cell.angle_beta   90.00
_cell.angle_gamma   90.00
#
_symmetry.space_group_name_H-M   'P 1'
#
loop_
_entity.id
_entity.type
_entity.pdbx_description
1 polymer ?
#
loop_
_entity_poly.entity_id
_entity_poly.type
_entity_poly.pdbx_seq_one_letter_code
_entity_poly.pdbx_strand_id
1 'polypeptide(L)' 'MGKKIVIITNLQPVKLRGIESQGMLLAAVNKDNVVLLTIDKNITEGSKIQ' A
#
# COMPACT_ATOMS: atom_id res chain seq x y z
N MET A 1 -5.85 -12.91 -2.09
CA MET A 1 -6.36 -11.83 -2.96
C MET A 1 -7.66 -11.29 -2.35
N GLY A 2 -8.00 -10.01 -2.55
CA GLY A 2 -9.20 -9.37 -1.96
C GLY A 2 -9.00 -8.67 -0.61
N LYS A 3 -7.75 -8.51 -0.13
CA LYS A 3 -7.46 -7.68 1.05
C LYS A 3 -7.49 -6.20 0.65
N LYS A 4 -8.17 -5.37 1.43
CA LYS A 4 -8.08 -3.90 1.33
C LYS A 4 -6.80 -3.44 2.03
N ILE A 5 -6.01 -2.64 1.33
CA ILE A 5 -4.67 -2.24 1.74
C ILE A 5 -4.51 -0.73 1.65
N VAL A 6 -3.53 -0.18 2.37
CA VAL A 6 -3.19 1.24 2.29
C VAL A 6 -2.04 1.45 1.32
N ILE A 7 -2.21 2.40 0.39
CA ILE A 7 -1.19 2.78 -0.60
C ILE A 7 -0.90 4.28 -0.52
N ILE A 8 0.36 4.65 -0.79
CA ILE A 8 0.76 6.04 -1.07
C ILE A 8 0.63 6.27 -2.59
N THR A 9 -0.15 7.28 -2.97
CA THR A 9 -0.51 7.57 -4.38
C THR A 9 0.14 8.83 -4.96
N ASN A 10 0.82 9.65 -4.14
CA ASN A 10 1.44 10.91 -4.57
C ASN A 10 2.94 10.80 -4.83
N LEU A 11 3.47 9.58 -4.95
CA LEU A 11 4.87 9.36 -5.29
C LEU A 11 5.08 9.54 -6.79
N GLN A 12 6.24 10.06 -7.18
CA GLN A 12 6.63 10.05 -8.58
C GLN A 12 6.82 8.59 -9.05
N PRO A 13 6.37 8.23 -10.26
CA PRO A 13 6.55 6.88 -10.78
C PRO A 13 8.03 6.48 -10.87
N VAL A 14 8.33 5.21 -10.55
CA VAL A 14 9.70 4.68 -10.60
C VAL A 14 9.73 3.38 -11.40
N LYS A 15 10.68 3.26 -12.33
CA LYS A 15 10.94 1.98 -13.00
C LYS A 15 11.77 1.06 -12.10
N LEU A 16 11.19 -0.07 -11.72
CA LEU A 16 11.83 -1.13 -10.96
C LEU A 16 11.95 -2.37 -11.86
N ARG A 17 13.18 -2.76 -12.19
CA ARG A 17 13.46 -3.92 -13.07
C ARG A 17 12.69 -3.89 -14.40
N GLY A 18 12.58 -2.71 -15.00
CA GLY A 18 11.88 -2.49 -16.28
C GLY A 18 10.36 -2.31 -16.17
N ILE A 19 9.77 -2.49 -14.98
CA ILE A 19 8.34 -2.30 -14.74
C ILE A 19 8.11 -0.97 -14.02
N GLU A 20 7.11 -0.21 -14.45
CA GLU A 20 6.76 1.05 -13.80
C GLU A 20 5.93 0.80 -12.54
N SER A 21 6.40 1.35 -11.41
CA SER A 21 5.71 1.36 -10.13
C SER A 21 5.07 2.73 -9.92
N GLN A 22 3.76 2.72 -9.66
CA GLN A 22 2.90 3.91 -9.53
C GLN A 22 2.55 4.25 -8.07
N GLY A 23 3.23 3.64 -7.10
CA GLY A 23 2.94 3.85 -5.69
C GLY A 23 3.62 2.84 -4.79
N MET A 24 3.26 2.89 -3.51
CA MET A 24 3.86 2.05 -2.47
C MET A 24 2.81 1.54 -1.50
N LEU A 25 2.89 0.26 -1.13
CA LEU A 25 2.05 -0.32 -0.08
C LEU A 25 2.64 0.01 1.29
N LEU A 26 1.80 0.36 2.25
CA LEU A 26 2.24 0.55 3.63
C LEU A 26 2.27 -0.78 4.40
N ALA A 27 3.35 -0.99 5.14
CA ALA A 27 3.52 -2.13 6.03
C ALA A 27 4.16 -1.71 7.35
N ALA A 28 3.78 -2.37 8.45
CA ALA A 28 4.50 -2.33 9.70
C ALA A 28 5.63 -3.37 9.66
N VAL A 29 6.81 -2.99 10.15
CA VAL A 29 8.00 -3.86 10.17
C VAL A 29 8.50 -4.00 11.60
N ASN A 30 8.71 -5.25 12.04
CA ASN A 30 9.34 -5.57 13.33
C ASN A 30 10.26 -6.78 13.17
N LYS A 31 11.58 -6.52 13.13
CA LYS A 31 12.62 -7.51 12.79
C LYS A 31 12.29 -8.17 11.45
N ASP A 32 12.04 -9.48 11.44
CA ASP A 32 11.70 -10.26 10.24
C ASP A 32 10.20 -10.28 9.94
N ASN A 33 9.37 -9.64 10.78
CA ASN A 33 7.93 -9.58 10.57
C ASN A 33 7.56 -8.35 9.74
N VAL A 34 6.89 -8.59 8.61
CA VAL A 34 6.32 -7.54 7.76
C VAL A 34 4.82 -7.77 7.67
N VAL A 35 4.03 -6.78 8.09
CA VAL A 35 2.57 -6.88 8.12
C VAL A 35 1.98 -5.71 7.33
N LEU A 36 1.17 -6.00 6.31
CA LEU A 36 0.50 -4.97 5.52
C LEU A 36 -0.50 -4.20 6.38
N LEU A 37 -0.50 -2.87 6.26
CA LEU A 37 -1.57 -2.06 6.80
C LEU A 37 -2.87 -2.37 6.05
N THR A 38 -3.92 -2.59 6.82
CA THR A 38 -5.26 -2.88 6.32
C THR A 38 -6.28 -2.07 7.13
N ILE A 39 -7.53 -2.10 6.68
CA ILE A 39 -8.65 -1.46 7.37
C ILE A 39 -9.40 -2.51 8.18
N ASP A 40 -9.79 -2.14 9.40
CA ASP A 40 -10.58 -3.03 10.28
C ASP A 40 -12.00 -3.26 9.73
N LYS A 41 -12.57 -2.25 9.07
CA LYS A 41 -13.94 -2.27 8.54
C LYS A 41 -13.93 -2.04 7.04
N ASN A 42 -14.95 -2.56 6.37
CA ASN A 42 -15.14 -2.33 4.95
C ASN A 42 -15.38 -0.84 4.66
N ILE A 43 -14.62 -0.27 3.72
CA ILE A 43 -14.77 1.10 3.23
C ILE A 43 -14.60 1.13 1.71
N THR A 44 -15.12 2.16 1.03
CA THR A 44 -14.97 2.32 -0.42
C THR A 44 -13.50 2.39 -0.82
N GLU A 45 -13.16 1.80 -1.96
CA GLU A 45 -11.81 1.89 -2.51
C GLU A 45 -11.49 3.35 -2.88
N GLY A 46 -10.25 3.77 -2.65
CA GLY A 46 -9.82 5.16 -2.86
C GLY A 46 -10.22 6.14 -1.74
N SER A 47 -10.85 5.68 -0.66
CA SER A 47 -11.06 6.53 0.53
C SER A 47 -9.72 7.05 1.06
N LYS A 48 -9.65 8.38 1.24
CA LYS A 48 -8.45 9.05 1.73
C LYS A 48 -8.23 8.77 3.21
N ILE A 49 -7.01 8.38 3.55
CA ILE A 49 -6.55 8.27 4.94
C ILE A 49 -6.30 9.68 5.48
N GLN A 50 -6.81 9.97 6.67
CA GLN A 50 -6.63 11.25 7.38
C GLN A 50 -5.77 11.05 8.62
#